data_AF-A0AAW2CWP2-F1
#
_entry.id   AF-A0AAW2CWP2-F1
#
_cell.length_a   1.000
_cell.length_b   1.000
_cell.length_c   1.000
_cell.angle_alpha   90.00
_cell.angle_beta   90.00
_cell.angle_gamma   90.00
#
_symmetry.space_group_name_H-M   'P 1'
#
loop_
_entity.id
_entity.type
_entity.pdbx_description
1 polymer ?
#
loop_
_entity_poly.entity_id
_entity_poly.type
_entity_poly.pdbx_seq_one_letter_code
_entity_poly.pdbx_strand_id
1 'polypeptide(L)'
;MLSCYPTPPKVSQEFSKNPTLYPSSSVLLCFSECKLKLRSKTSFQCYCTENENTHEASSQGFSALSTDIPWDSGSIWRTMAFYMFILHIPLSFGGLSVVAEILHEPHLDPQTEILSLLAVQILELIGTLFLLQWTAKPQYKFINFFKANKLSKKRNWLLASVLGCGFLFLLVFITSILADRLIGPKAVNNPVLKEILLSSNISKATCFFVYCITTPLLEETVYRGFLLRSISATMKWQRAIFISSVIFSAAHFSSENSLQLFIIGCVLGCSYCWTGNLNSSILIHSLYNAMTLLLTFLS
;
A
#
# COMPACT_ATOMS: atom_id res chain seq x y z
N MET A 1 -36.12 -34.84 37.56
CA MET A 1 -37.00 -35.37 38.62
C MET A 1 -37.40 -34.22 39.52
N LEU A 2 -38.71 -33.92 39.57
CA LEU A 2 -39.47 -33.12 40.56
C LEU A 2 -39.06 -31.63 40.71
N SER A 3 -39.93 -30.62 40.74
CA SER A 3 -41.40 -30.48 40.91
C SER A 3 -41.77 -29.03 40.48
N CYS A 4 -42.74 -28.71 39.60
CA CYS A 4 -44.21 -28.66 39.78
C CYS A 4 -44.69 -27.69 40.90
N TYR A 5 -45.10 -26.43 40.61
CA TYR A 5 -46.48 -25.87 40.36
C TYR A 5 -46.96 -24.98 41.54
N PRO A 6 -48.09 -24.19 41.53
CA PRO A 6 -48.75 -23.31 40.51
C PRO A 6 -49.35 -21.93 41.05
N THR A 7 -49.63 -20.98 40.12
CA THR A 7 -50.76 -19.98 39.89
C THR A 7 -51.61 -19.27 41.02
N PRO A 8 -52.56 -18.34 40.72
CA PRO A 8 -52.55 -16.96 40.14
C PRO A 8 -53.32 -15.91 41.06
N PRO A 9 -53.71 -14.65 40.67
CA PRO A 9 -54.87 -14.37 39.79
C PRO A 9 -54.77 -13.11 38.88
N LYS A 10 -55.80 -12.97 38.03
CA LYS A 10 -56.08 -11.92 37.03
C LYS A 10 -56.44 -10.57 37.67
N VAL A 11 -56.04 -9.45 37.04
CA VAL A 11 -56.81 -8.19 37.07
C VAL A 11 -56.85 -7.58 35.67
N SER A 12 -58.07 -7.38 35.19
CA SER A 12 -58.47 -6.67 33.98
C SER A 12 -58.52 -5.16 34.23
N GLN A 13 -58.00 -4.34 33.31
CA GLN A 13 -58.57 -3.02 32.99
C GLN A 13 -57.96 -2.49 31.68
N GLU A 14 -58.81 -2.33 30.67
CA GLU A 14 -58.54 -1.52 29.48
C GLU A 14 -58.46 -0.03 29.88
N PHE A 15 -57.55 0.75 29.31
CA PHE A 15 -57.90 2.07 28.76
C PHE A 15 -56.83 2.58 27.78
N SER A 16 -57.34 3.30 26.79
CA SER A 16 -56.76 3.71 25.51
C SER A 16 -55.53 4.64 25.53
N LYS A 17 -54.83 4.63 24.39
CA LYS A 17 -54.19 5.74 23.62
C LYS A 17 -52.67 5.64 23.42
N ASN A 18 -52.33 5.65 22.12
CA ASN A 18 -51.02 5.69 21.46
C ASN A 18 -49.94 6.52 22.16
N PRO A 19 -48.68 6.04 22.16
CA PRO A 19 -47.50 6.89 22.17
C PRO A 19 -46.92 7.03 20.75
N THR A 20 -46.68 8.27 20.38
CA THR A 20 -45.89 8.71 19.24
C THR A 20 -44.42 8.25 19.31
N LEU A 21 -43.90 8.03 18.11
CA LEU A 21 -42.60 7.52 17.69
C LEU A 21 -41.39 8.32 18.20
N TYR A 22 -40.34 7.63 18.66
CA TYR A 22 -38.94 7.60 18.17
C TYR A 22 -38.09 6.79 19.17
N PRO A 23 -37.28 5.80 18.71
CA PRO A 23 -35.90 6.13 18.36
C PRO A 23 -35.31 5.32 17.18
N SER A 24 -34.08 5.72 16.83
CA SER A 24 -33.11 5.14 15.89
C SER A 24 -33.10 3.61 15.75
N SER A 25 -32.88 3.13 14.52
CA SER A 25 -31.71 2.31 14.11
C SER A 25 -32.00 1.58 12.79
N SER A 26 -30.94 1.41 12.02
CA SER A 26 -30.84 0.75 10.72
C SER A 26 -31.48 -0.65 10.66
N VAL A 27 -32.42 -0.85 9.74
CA VAL A 27 -32.87 -2.18 9.30
C VAL A 27 -33.01 -2.18 7.77
N LEU A 28 -32.22 -3.06 7.14
CA LEU A 28 -32.32 -3.41 5.72
C LEU A 28 -33.76 -3.82 5.39
N LEU A 29 -34.42 -3.08 4.48
CA LEU A 29 -35.65 -3.52 3.86
C LEU A 29 -35.32 -4.46 2.70
N CYS A 30 -35.44 -5.76 2.96
CA CYS A 30 -35.52 -6.78 1.92
C CYS A 30 -36.99 -6.85 1.47
N PHE A 31 -37.33 -6.25 0.32
CA PHE A 31 -38.66 -6.40 -0.27
C PHE A 31 -38.77 -7.78 -0.92
N SER A 32 -39.71 -8.60 -0.42
CA SER A 32 -40.14 -9.84 -1.08
C SER A 32 -41.45 -9.56 -1.80
N GLU A 33 -41.44 -9.58 -3.14
CA GLU A 33 -42.68 -9.66 -3.92
C GLU A 33 -43.23 -11.08 -3.84
N CYS A 34 -44.21 -11.31 -2.97
CA CYS A 34 -44.90 -12.58 -2.87
C CYS A 34 -46.08 -12.61 -3.87
N LYS A 35 -45.88 -13.18 -5.06
CA LYS A 35 -47.00 -13.46 -5.99
C LYS A 35 -47.80 -14.67 -5.50
N LEU A 36 -49.03 -14.41 -5.05
CA LEU A 36 -49.99 -15.43 -4.62
C LEU A 36 -50.47 -16.24 -5.83
N LYS A 37 -50.15 -17.54 -5.88
CA LYS A 37 -50.79 -18.50 -6.80
C LYS A 37 -51.52 -19.54 -5.97
N LEU A 38 -52.85 -19.40 -5.93
CA LEU A 38 -53.73 -20.27 -5.15
C LEU A 38 -53.88 -21.63 -5.84
N ARG A 39 -53.27 -22.69 -5.30
CA ARG A 39 -53.75 -24.07 -5.51
C ARG A 39 -53.33 -24.97 -4.34
N SER A 40 -54.22 -25.89 -4.00
CA SER A 40 -54.33 -26.64 -2.75
C SER A 40 -53.13 -27.51 -2.35
N LYS A 41 -52.96 -27.65 -1.02
CA LYS A 41 -52.22 -28.66 -0.25
C LYS A 41 -50.68 -28.52 -0.14
N THR A 42 -50.25 -28.35 1.12
CA THR A 42 -49.03 -28.83 1.81
C THR A 42 -47.64 -28.29 1.45
N SER A 43 -46.87 -28.02 2.53
CA SER A 43 -45.41 -27.80 2.63
C SER A 43 -44.89 -26.41 2.26
N PHE A 44 -44.33 -25.71 3.25
CA PHE A 44 -43.48 -24.53 3.04
C PHE A 44 -42.06 -25.00 2.80
N GLN A 45 -41.62 -24.99 1.55
CA GLN A 45 -40.23 -25.25 1.18
C GLN A 45 -39.66 -23.96 0.60
N CYS A 46 -38.80 -23.31 1.39
CA CYS A 46 -38.14 -22.07 1.00
C CYS A 46 -36.90 -22.42 0.16
N TYR A 47 -37.01 -22.29 -1.16
CA TYR A 47 -35.87 -22.40 -2.06
C TYR A 47 -35.32 -20.98 -2.30
N CYS A 48 -34.04 -20.78 -2.00
CA CYS A 48 -33.31 -19.61 -2.46
C CYS A 48 -32.92 -19.87 -3.92
N THR A 49 -33.67 -19.33 -4.86
CA THR A 49 -33.21 -19.21 -6.25
C THR A 49 -32.24 -18.05 -6.34
N GLU A 50 -30.97 -18.35 -6.59
CA GLU A 50 -29.95 -17.39 -6.95
C GLU A 50 -30.37 -16.75 -8.28
N ASN A 51 -30.81 -15.49 -8.25
CA ASN A 51 -31.14 -14.74 -9.46
C ASN A 51 -29.83 -14.31 -10.11
N GLU A 52 -29.24 -15.19 -10.93
CA GLU A 52 -28.41 -14.76 -12.05
C GLU A 52 -29.34 -14.03 -13.03
N ASN A 53 -29.37 -12.69 -12.95
CA ASN A 53 -29.63 -11.84 -14.12
C ASN A 53 -29.25 -10.38 -13.85
N THR A 54 -28.15 -9.99 -14.52
CA THR A 54 -28.04 -8.76 -15.32
C THR A 54 -28.40 -7.43 -14.65
N HIS A 55 -27.46 -6.96 -13.82
CA HIS A 55 -27.03 -5.56 -13.86
C HIS A 55 -25.54 -5.49 -14.20
N GLU A 56 -25.21 -5.77 -15.46
CA GLU A 56 -23.98 -5.30 -16.10
C GLU A 56 -24.06 -3.77 -16.24
N ALA A 57 -23.67 -3.05 -15.18
CA ALA A 57 -23.14 -1.67 -15.16
C ALA A 57 -23.26 -1.09 -13.74
N SER A 58 -22.62 -1.71 -12.75
CA SER A 58 -22.47 -1.12 -11.40
C SER A 58 -21.00 -0.77 -11.16
N SER A 59 -20.68 0.51 -11.37
CA SER A 59 -19.43 1.23 -11.06
C SER A 59 -18.18 0.37 -10.81
N GLN A 60 -17.36 0.16 -11.83
CA GLN A 60 -15.96 -0.22 -11.60
C GLN A 60 -15.28 0.93 -10.84
N GLY A 61 -15.13 0.80 -9.53
CA GLY A 61 -14.47 1.81 -8.69
C GLY A 61 -13.03 2.09 -9.15
N PHE A 62 -12.49 3.25 -8.77
CA PHE A 62 -11.12 3.65 -9.11
C PHE A 62 -10.10 2.59 -8.68
N SER A 63 -10.22 2.05 -7.47
CA SER A 63 -9.30 1.04 -6.97
C SER A 63 -9.59 -0.36 -7.53
N ALA A 64 -8.57 -1.00 -8.06
CA ALA A 64 -8.54 -2.39 -8.46
C ALA A 64 -8.04 -3.32 -7.35
N LEU A 65 -7.64 -2.83 -6.17
CA LEU A 65 -7.09 -3.67 -5.11
C LEU A 65 -8.14 -4.63 -4.52
N SER A 66 -7.72 -5.86 -4.21
CA SER A 66 -8.60 -6.86 -3.60
C SER A 66 -8.80 -6.57 -2.11
N THR A 67 -10.02 -6.82 -1.63
CA THR A 67 -10.33 -6.82 -0.19
C THR A 67 -9.83 -8.07 0.52
N ASP A 68 -9.64 -9.17 -0.21
CA ASP A 68 -8.95 -10.36 0.30
C ASP A 68 -7.45 -10.09 0.39
N ILE A 69 -6.96 -9.97 1.63
CA ILE A 69 -5.57 -9.65 1.95
C ILE A 69 -4.93 -10.69 2.89
N PRO A 70 -3.60 -10.92 2.77
CA PRO A 70 -2.91 -11.94 3.56
C PRO A 70 -2.72 -11.61 5.04
N TRP A 71 -2.89 -10.35 5.45
CA TRP A 71 -2.60 -9.87 6.80
C TRP A 71 -3.86 -9.39 7.52
N ASP A 72 -3.94 -9.67 8.82
CA ASP A 72 -5.00 -9.18 9.69
C ASP A 72 -4.63 -7.79 10.23
N SER A 73 -5.62 -6.98 10.61
CA SER A 73 -5.39 -5.58 11.00
C SER A 73 -4.34 -5.40 12.10
N GLY A 74 -4.31 -6.30 13.10
CA GLY A 74 -3.31 -6.29 14.17
C GLY A 74 -1.91 -6.72 13.72
N SER A 75 -1.79 -7.62 12.73
CA SER A 75 -0.49 -8.05 12.23
C SER A 75 0.16 -7.01 11.31
N ILE A 76 -0.62 -6.17 10.62
CA ILE A 76 -0.09 -5.11 9.72
C ILE A 76 0.89 -4.19 10.47
N TRP A 77 0.44 -3.57 11.56
CA TRP A 77 1.24 -2.59 12.30
C TRP A 77 2.41 -3.25 13.03
N ARG A 78 2.22 -4.48 13.53
CA ARG A 78 3.30 -5.25 14.13
C ARG A 78 4.39 -5.57 13.10
N THR A 79 4.02 -6.08 11.94
CA THR A 79 4.95 -6.37 10.83
C THR A 79 5.64 -5.10 10.36
N MET A 80 4.91 -3.98 10.24
CA MET A 80 5.51 -2.68 9.89
C MET A 80 6.53 -2.23 10.93
N ALA A 81 6.23 -2.38 12.23
CA ALA A 81 7.19 -2.06 13.29
C ALA A 81 8.43 -2.95 13.24
N PHE A 82 8.26 -4.27 13.03
CA PHE A 82 9.39 -5.19 12.83
C PHE A 82 10.24 -4.76 11.63
N TYR A 83 9.63 -4.46 10.50
CA TYR A 83 10.34 -3.95 9.32
C TYR A 83 11.12 -2.68 9.67
N MET A 84 10.48 -1.67 10.25
CA MET A 84 11.13 -0.39 10.54
C MET A 84 12.29 -0.50 11.52
N PHE A 85 12.08 -1.17 12.66
CA PHE A 85 13.03 -1.15 13.77
C PHE A 85 14.08 -2.27 13.72
N ILE A 86 13.81 -3.37 13.01
CA ILE A 86 14.74 -4.51 12.92
C ILE A 86 15.45 -4.55 11.57
N LEU A 87 14.82 -4.10 10.49
CA LEU A 87 15.41 -4.12 9.15
C LEU A 87 15.80 -2.72 8.69
N HIS A 88 14.83 -1.85 8.43
CA HIS A 88 15.05 -0.60 7.73
C HIS A 88 16.00 0.35 8.45
N ILE A 89 15.68 0.76 9.69
CA ILE A 89 16.50 1.72 10.42
C ILE A 89 17.94 1.20 10.65
N PRO A 90 18.14 -0.04 11.16
CA PRO A 90 19.50 -0.55 11.36
C PRO A 90 20.31 -0.70 10.06
N LEU A 91 19.69 -1.20 8.98
CA LEU A 91 20.41 -1.43 7.72
C LEU A 91 20.64 -0.12 6.96
N SER A 92 19.63 0.73 6.83
CA SER A 92 19.74 1.99 6.06
C SER A 92 20.66 3.01 6.73
N PHE A 93 20.65 3.13 8.06
CA PHE A 93 21.45 4.14 8.77
C PHE A 93 22.69 3.59 9.49
N GLY A 94 22.69 2.29 9.83
CA GLY A 94 23.82 1.65 10.52
C GLY A 94 24.65 0.73 9.61
N GLY A 95 24.13 0.30 8.45
CA GLY A 95 24.78 -0.71 7.61
C GLY A 95 26.17 -0.32 7.15
N LEU A 96 26.34 0.91 6.64
CA LEU A 96 27.65 1.41 6.24
C LEU A 96 28.62 1.59 7.41
N SER A 97 28.13 2.02 8.57
CA SER A 97 28.96 2.15 9.78
C SER A 97 29.51 0.81 10.25
N VAL A 98 28.71 -0.26 10.16
CA VAL A 98 29.17 -1.63 10.46
C VAL A 98 30.24 -2.08 9.47
N VAL A 99 30.08 -1.76 8.18
CA VAL A 99 31.09 -2.11 7.17
C VAL A 99 32.41 -1.37 7.42
N ALA A 100 32.34 -0.06 7.69
CA ALA A 100 33.51 0.75 8.04
C ALA A 100 34.27 0.17 9.24
N GLU A 101 33.56 -0.25 10.28
CA GLU A 101 34.14 -0.89 11.46
C GLU A 101 34.81 -2.23 11.14
N ILE A 102 34.15 -3.09 10.35
CA ILE A 102 34.69 -4.40 9.93
C ILE A 102 35.95 -4.26 9.07
N LEU A 103 35.99 -3.25 8.20
CA LEU A 103 37.13 -2.97 7.34
C LEU A 103 38.24 -2.17 8.03
N HIS A 104 38.00 -1.69 9.26
CA HIS A 104 38.89 -0.78 9.98
C HIS A 104 39.21 0.51 9.20
N GLU A 105 38.26 0.96 8.36
CA GLU A 105 38.40 2.14 7.52
C GLU A 105 37.28 3.13 7.84
N PRO A 106 37.57 4.28 8.48
CA PRO A 106 36.54 5.25 8.87
C PRO A 106 35.92 5.98 7.67
N HIS A 107 36.62 6.01 6.54
CA HIS A 107 36.17 6.60 5.28
C HIS A 107 36.29 5.56 4.18
N LEU A 108 35.15 4.97 3.80
CA LEU A 108 35.10 4.03 2.70
C LEU A 108 35.37 4.75 1.38
N ASP A 109 36.15 4.14 0.51
CA ASP A 109 36.28 4.65 -0.86
C ASP A 109 34.93 4.55 -1.60
N PRO A 110 34.68 5.40 -2.61
CA PRO A 110 33.36 5.46 -3.26
C PRO A 110 32.89 4.13 -3.88
N GLN A 111 33.81 3.26 -4.31
CA GLN A 111 33.45 1.97 -4.88
C GLN A 111 33.04 0.99 -3.78
N THR A 112 33.79 0.93 -2.68
CA THR A 112 33.43 0.10 -1.52
C THR A 112 32.13 0.57 -0.89
N GLU A 113 31.91 1.88 -0.78
CA GLU A 113 30.67 2.44 -0.25
C GLU A 113 29.45 1.97 -1.04
N ILE A 114 29.44 2.11 -2.37
CA ILE A 114 28.27 1.76 -3.18
C ILE A 114 28.05 0.25 -3.30
N LEU A 115 29.12 -0.55 -3.32
CA LEU A 115 29.02 -2.01 -3.27
C LEU A 115 28.43 -2.48 -1.93
N SER A 116 28.84 -1.85 -0.84
CA SER A 116 28.33 -2.12 0.50
C SER A 116 26.86 -1.72 0.61
N LEU A 117 26.47 -0.57 0.08
CA LEU A 117 25.07 -0.15 -0.04
C LEU A 117 24.24 -1.17 -0.82
N LEU A 118 24.75 -1.68 -1.94
CA LEU A 118 24.05 -2.73 -2.71
C LEU A 118 23.84 -4.00 -1.86
N ALA A 119 24.89 -4.45 -1.16
CA ALA A 119 24.80 -5.64 -0.32
C ALA A 119 23.78 -5.46 0.83
N VAL A 120 23.82 -4.30 1.50
CA VAL A 120 22.88 -3.93 2.57
C VAL A 120 21.44 -3.87 2.03
N GLN A 121 21.23 -3.27 0.85
CA GLN A 121 19.90 -3.16 0.25
C GLN A 121 19.33 -4.52 -0.17
N ILE A 122 20.17 -5.42 -0.69
CA ILE A 122 19.79 -6.80 -1.03
C ILE A 122 19.43 -7.56 0.26
N LEU A 123 20.22 -7.40 1.32
CA LEU A 123 19.94 -8.01 2.61
C LEU A 123 18.61 -7.52 3.19
N GLU A 124 18.33 -6.22 3.11
CA GLU A 124 17.06 -5.64 3.55
C GLU A 124 15.88 -6.19 2.72
N LEU A 125 16.05 -6.30 1.40
CA LEU A 125 15.03 -6.89 0.52
C LEU A 125 14.75 -8.35 0.86
N ILE A 126 15.77 -9.18 1.03
CA ILE A 126 15.62 -10.59 1.40
C ILE A 126 14.94 -10.72 2.77
N GLY A 127 15.42 -9.95 3.76
CA GLY A 127 14.83 -9.93 5.12
C GLY A 127 13.37 -9.49 5.10
N THR A 128 13.03 -8.50 4.28
CA THR A 128 11.65 -8.02 4.09
C THR A 128 10.77 -9.08 3.46
N LEU A 129 11.21 -9.72 2.38
CA LEU A 129 10.44 -10.79 1.73
C LEU A 129 10.19 -11.95 2.69
N PHE A 130 11.19 -12.33 3.48
CA PHE A 130 11.07 -13.36 4.51
C PHE A 130 10.08 -12.95 5.62
N LEU A 131 10.18 -11.71 6.13
CA LEU A 131 9.27 -11.17 7.13
C LEU A 131 7.82 -11.14 6.63
N LEU A 132 7.60 -10.68 5.39
CA LEU A 132 6.27 -10.63 4.79
C LEU A 132 5.71 -12.04 4.57
N GLN A 133 6.53 -12.98 4.11
CA GLN A 133 6.12 -14.38 3.96
C GLN A 133 5.77 -15.03 5.30
N TRP A 134 6.56 -14.81 6.34
CA TRP A 134 6.31 -15.35 7.68
C TRP A 134 5.00 -14.82 8.26
N THR A 135 4.76 -13.51 8.12
CA THR A 135 3.62 -12.84 8.76
C THR A 135 2.31 -12.97 7.99
N ALA A 136 2.36 -13.44 6.75
CA ALA A 136 1.17 -13.73 5.95
C ALA A 136 0.43 -14.98 6.46
N LYS A 137 -0.89 -15.05 6.21
CA LYS A 137 -1.71 -16.24 6.51
C LYS A 137 -1.10 -17.50 5.88
N PRO A 138 -1.06 -18.66 6.59
CA PRO A 138 -0.42 -19.89 6.08
C PRO A 138 -0.96 -20.39 4.74
N GLN A 139 -2.25 -20.15 4.46
CA GLN A 139 -2.90 -20.52 3.20
C GLN A 139 -2.53 -19.60 2.01
N TYR A 140 -1.89 -18.46 2.27
CA TYR A 140 -1.52 -17.52 1.23
C TYR A 140 -0.25 -17.97 0.50
N LYS A 141 -0.37 -18.19 -0.82
CA LYS A 141 0.79 -18.47 -1.68
C LYS A 141 1.49 -17.16 -2.02
N PHE A 142 2.68 -16.95 -1.47
CA PHE A 142 3.45 -15.70 -1.65
C PHE A 142 3.77 -15.37 -3.11
N ILE A 143 3.81 -16.36 -4.01
CA ILE A 143 3.96 -16.14 -5.47
C ILE A 143 2.84 -15.26 -6.07
N ASN A 144 1.69 -15.16 -5.40
CA ASN A 144 0.59 -14.30 -5.82
C ASN A 144 0.78 -12.82 -5.41
N PHE A 145 1.82 -12.49 -4.64
CA PHE A 145 2.08 -11.13 -4.16
C PHE A 145 2.32 -10.16 -5.32
N PHE A 146 3.17 -10.57 -6.27
CA PHE A 146 3.47 -9.81 -7.50
C PHE A 146 2.49 -10.07 -8.66
N LYS A 147 1.49 -10.94 -8.46
CA LYS A 147 0.57 -11.33 -9.53
C LYS A 147 -0.55 -10.29 -9.71
N ALA A 148 -0.63 -9.73 -10.92
CA ALA A 148 -1.72 -8.86 -11.33
C ALA A 148 -3.09 -9.56 -11.28
N ASN A 149 -4.10 -8.88 -10.75
CA ASN A 149 -5.46 -9.43 -10.63
C ASN A 149 -6.25 -9.38 -11.96
N LYS A 150 -7.45 -9.99 -12.00
CA LYS A 150 -8.25 -10.07 -13.24
C LYS A 150 -8.65 -8.69 -13.78
N LEU A 151 -8.90 -7.71 -12.90
CA LEU A 151 -9.23 -6.33 -13.30
C LEU A 151 -8.00 -5.60 -13.82
N SER A 152 -6.84 -5.86 -13.25
CA SER A 152 -5.52 -5.42 -13.72
C SER A 152 -5.24 -5.90 -15.14
N LYS A 153 -5.64 -7.13 -15.50
CA LYS A 153 -5.50 -7.62 -16.88
C LYS A 153 -6.34 -6.84 -17.89
N LYS A 154 -7.45 -6.22 -17.45
CA LYS A 154 -8.28 -5.36 -18.31
C LYS A 154 -7.70 -3.94 -18.42
N ARG A 155 -7.00 -3.46 -17.39
CA ARG A 155 -6.40 -2.12 -17.34
C ARG A 155 -4.98 -2.17 -17.87
N ASN A 156 -4.65 -1.37 -18.89
CA ASN A 156 -3.29 -1.34 -19.42
C ASN A 156 -2.33 -0.68 -18.41
N TRP A 157 -1.66 -1.49 -17.60
CA TRP A 157 -0.76 -1.02 -16.55
C TRP A 157 0.45 -0.27 -17.12
N LEU A 158 0.92 -0.60 -18.33
CA LEU A 158 2.01 0.13 -18.99
C LEU A 158 1.59 1.56 -19.35
N LEU A 159 0.40 1.71 -19.96
CA LEU A 159 -0.12 3.03 -20.27
C LEU A 159 -0.34 3.85 -19.01
N ALA A 160 -0.88 3.24 -17.95
CA ALA A 160 -1.02 3.89 -16.65
C ALA A 160 0.34 4.30 -16.06
N SER A 161 1.38 3.48 -16.21
CA SER A 161 2.74 3.85 -15.80
C SER A 161 3.29 5.04 -16.58
N VAL A 162 3.10 5.09 -17.89
CA VAL A 162 3.56 6.22 -18.73
C VAL A 162 2.86 7.51 -18.32
N LEU A 163 1.53 7.48 -18.18
CA LEU A 163 0.75 8.63 -17.74
C LEU A 163 1.11 9.06 -16.31
N GLY A 164 1.26 8.10 -15.40
CA GLY A 164 1.66 8.34 -14.02
C GLY A 164 3.07 8.93 -13.91
N CYS A 165 4.00 8.48 -14.74
CA CYS A 165 5.36 9.01 -14.82
C CYS A 165 5.37 10.46 -15.35
N GLY A 166 4.64 10.72 -16.44
CA GLY A 166 4.49 12.09 -16.96
C GLY A 166 3.85 13.04 -15.96
N PHE A 167 2.80 12.57 -15.26
CA PHE A 167 2.16 13.34 -14.19
C PHE A 167 3.10 13.60 -13.01
N LEU A 168 3.89 12.60 -12.61
CA LEU A 168 4.86 12.74 -11.54
C LEU A 168 5.92 13.79 -11.88
N PHE A 169 6.51 13.73 -13.07
CA PHE A 169 7.54 14.69 -13.50
C PHE A 169 6.99 16.10 -13.59
N LEU A 170 5.78 16.27 -14.14
CA LEU A 170 5.11 17.57 -14.16
C LEU A 170 4.91 18.11 -12.74
N LEU A 171 4.43 17.27 -11.83
CA LEU A 171 4.15 17.69 -10.46
C LEU A 171 5.43 18.05 -9.71
N VAL A 172 6.48 17.24 -9.84
CA VAL A 172 7.80 17.53 -9.27
C VAL A 172 8.35 18.84 -9.82
N PHE A 173 8.32 19.04 -11.14
CA PHE A 173 8.77 20.28 -11.78
C PHE A 173 8.04 21.51 -11.24
N ILE A 174 6.71 21.46 -11.14
CA ILE A 174 5.90 22.56 -10.57
C ILE A 174 6.28 22.81 -9.11
N THR A 175 6.42 21.75 -8.31
CA THR A 175 6.77 21.88 -6.89
C THR A 175 8.19 22.39 -6.68
N SER A 176 9.14 22.05 -7.56
CA SER A 176 10.50 22.59 -7.53
C SER A 176 10.51 24.08 -7.82
N ILE A 177 9.79 24.54 -8.85
CA ILE A 177 9.64 25.98 -9.13
C ILE A 177 9.02 26.70 -7.93
N LEU A 178 7.98 26.13 -7.33
CA LEU A 178 7.33 26.74 -6.17
C LEU A 178 8.27 26.79 -4.96
N ALA A 179 9.02 25.72 -4.70
CA ALA A 179 10.01 25.66 -3.64
C ALA A 179 11.11 26.72 -3.84
N ASP A 180 11.63 26.86 -5.06
CA ASP A 180 12.64 27.87 -5.39
C ASP A 180 12.12 29.30 -5.15
N ARG A 181 10.83 29.54 -5.40
CA ARG A 181 10.20 30.85 -5.19
C ARG A 181 9.91 31.16 -3.73
N LEU A 182 9.59 30.16 -2.92
CA LEU A 182 9.16 30.34 -1.52
C LEU A 182 10.33 30.23 -0.53
N ILE A 183 11.24 29.29 -0.77
CA ILE A 183 12.32 28.92 0.15
C ILE A 183 13.69 29.38 -0.38
N GLY A 184 13.80 29.52 -1.70
CA GLY A 184 15.04 29.86 -2.41
C GLY A 184 15.62 28.66 -3.15
N PRO A 185 16.47 28.89 -4.17
CA PRO A 185 17.02 27.84 -5.00
C PRO A 185 17.91 26.93 -4.16
N LYS A 186 17.56 25.65 -4.12
CA LYS A 186 18.41 24.61 -3.53
C LYS A 186 19.07 23.81 -4.64
N ALA A 187 20.38 23.68 -4.55
CA ALA A 187 21.12 22.87 -5.50
C ALA A 187 20.73 21.39 -5.31
N VAL A 188 20.36 20.71 -6.40
CA VAL A 188 20.06 19.26 -6.42
C VAL A 188 21.39 18.50 -6.41
N ASN A 189 22.24 18.81 -5.43
CA ASN A 189 23.62 18.41 -5.43
C ASN A 189 23.83 17.50 -4.23
N ASN A 190 23.83 16.18 -4.47
CA ASN A 190 24.40 15.25 -3.50
C ASN A 190 25.86 15.02 -3.89
N PRO A 191 26.83 15.73 -3.26
CA PRO A 191 28.23 15.67 -3.67
C PRO A 191 28.82 14.26 -3.53
N VAL A 192 28.40 13.52 -2.49
CA VAL A 192 28.82 12.13 -2.26
C VAL A 192 28.34 11.23 -3.40
N LEU A 193 27.06 11.35 -3.77
CA LEU A 193 26.50 10.59 -4.90
C LEU A 193 27.19 10.94 -6.23
N LYS A 194 27.49 12.22 -6.46
CA LYS A 194 28.21 12.66 -7.66
C LYS A 194 29.64 12.11 -7.69
N GLU A 195 30.34 12.09 -6.56
CA GLU A 195 31.66 11.48 -6.43
C GLU A 195 31.64 9.98 -6.75
N ILE A 196 30.67 9.23 -6.21
CA ILE A 196 30.47 7.80 -6.52
C ILE A 196 30.26 7.59 -8.02
N LEU A 197 29.42 8.40 -8.66
CA LEU A 197 29.11 8.30 -10.09
C LEU A 197 30.32 8.58 -11.00
N LEU A 198 31.27 9.40 -10.53
CA LEU A 198 32.49 9.77 -11.25
C LEU A 198 33.67 8.84 -10.96
N SER A 199 33.62 8.05 -9.89
CA SER A 199 34.75 7.22 -9.42
C SER A 199 35.16 6.09 -10.38
N SER A 200 34.23 5.22 -10.79
CA SER A 200 34.52 4.10 -11.70
C SER A 200 33.29 3.61 -12.46
N ASN A 201 33.50 2.85 -13.54
CA ASN A 201 32.40 2.23 -14.29
C ASN A 201 31.63 1.22 -13.44
N ILE A 202 32.31 0.52 -12.53
CA ILE A 202 31.69 -0.41 -11.59
C ILE A 202 30.81 0.39 -10.62
N SER A 203 31.34 1.44 -10.00
CA SER A 203 30.58 2.28 -9.07
C SER A 203 29.33 2.87 -9.72
N LYS A 204 29.46 3.37 -10.95
CA LYS A 204 28.34 3.92 -11.72
C LYS A 204 27.26 2.87 -12.02
N ALA A 205 27.66 1.68 -12.47
CA ALA A 205 26.73 0.58 -12.73
C ALA A 205 26.05 0.12 -11.43
N THR A 206 26.80 -0.09 -10.36
CA THR A 206 26.28 -0.45 -9.04
C THR A 206 25.31 0.61 -8.52
N CYS A 207 25.64 1.89 -8.67
CA CYS A 207 24.76 3.00 -8.28
C CYS A 207 23.43 2.96 -9.03
N PHE A 208 23.46 2.72 -10.35
CA PHE A 208 22.24 2.53 -11.14
C PHE A 208 21.40 1.36 -10.61
N PHE A 209 22.02 0.20 -10.33
CA PHE A 209 21.31 -0.96 -9.77
C PHE A 209 20.67 -0.65 -8.41
N VAL A 210 21.41 -0.02 -7.49
CA VAL A 210 20.91 0.33 -6.16
C VAL A 210 19.71 1.28 -6.26
N TYR A 211 19.89 2.41 -6.93
CA TYR A 211 18.92 3.50 -6.92
C TYR A 211 17.72 3.25 -7.85
N CYS A 212 17.94 2.59 -8.99
CA CYS A 212 16.90 2.43 -10.01
C CYS A 212 16.20 1.08 -9.96
N ILE A 213 16.76 0.07 -9.28
CA ILE A 213 16.20 -1.29 -9.26
C ILE A 213 15.96 -1.78 -7.84
N THR A 214 17.01 -1.95 -7.04
CA THR A 214 16.89 -2.61 -5.72
C THR A 214 16.07 -1.77 -4.75
N THR A 215 16.30 -0.45 -4.70
CA THR A 215 15.58 0.46 -3.81
C THR A 215 14.09 0.57 -4.17
N PRO A 216 13.69 0.87 -5.43
CA PRO A 216 12.29 0.84 -5.83
C PRO A 216 11.62 -0.51 -5.57
N LEU A 217 12.32 -1.62 -5.84
CA LEU A 217 11.75 -2.95 -5.61
C LEU A 217 11.44 -3.20 -4.13
N LEU A 218 12.36 -2.84 -3.23
CA LEU A 218 12.15 -2.94 -1.78
C LEU A 218 11.00 -2.03 -1.34
N GLU A 219 11.09 -0.74 -1.66
CA GLU A 219 10.15 0.25 -1.15
C GLU A 219 8.73 0.01 -1.67
N GLU A 220 8.56 -0.30 -2.96
CA GLU A 220 7.24 -0.63 -3.48
C GLU A 220 6.68 -1.92 -2.86
N THR A 221 7.53 -2.92 -2.59
CA THR A 221 7.12 -4.14 -1.89
C THR A 221 6.54 -3.82 -0.51
N VAL A 222 7.21 -2.97 0.26
CA VAL A 222 6.79 -2.59 1.62
C VAL A 222 5.59 -1.66 1.60
N TYR A 223 5.71 -0.50 0.96
CA TYR A 223 4.75 0.59 1.13
C TYR A 223 3.49 0.39 0.28
N ARG A 224 3.62 -0.21 -0.91
CA ARG A 224 2.50 -0.41 -1.84
C ARG A 224 1.96 -1.84 -1.74
N GLY A 225 2.83 -2.82 -1.97
CA GLY A 225 2.49 -4.24 -1.99
C GLY A 225 1.97 -4.76 -0.65
N PHE A 226 2.60 -4.34 0.45
CA PHE A 226 2.20 -4.72 1.81
C PHE A 226 1.31 -3.67 2.47
N LEU A 227 1.84 -2.49 2.85
CA LEU A 227 1.15 -1.53 3.71
C LEU A 227 -0.12 -0.98 3.07
N LEU A 228 -0.02 -0.31 1.91
CA LEU A 228 -1.16 0.27 1.19
C LEU A 228 -2.21 -0.79 0.88
N ARG A 229 -1.80 -1.93 0.31
CA ARG A 229 -2.70 -3.04 0.02
C ARG A 229 -3.47 -3.47 1.27
N SER A 230 -2.78 -3.68 2.38
CA SER A 230 -3.39 -4.21 3.59
C SER A 230 -4.35 -3.23 4.24
N ILE A 231 -3.98 -1.95 4.37
CA ILE A 231 -4.87 -0.96 4.97
C ILE A 231 -6.06 -0.63 4.05
N SER A 232 -5.88 -0.69 2.72
CA SER A 232 -6.97 -0.45 1.75
C SER A 232 -8.12 -1.48 1.81
N ALA A 233 -7.90 -2.64 2.43
CA ALA A 233 -8.97 -3.61 2.66
C ALA A 233 -9.94 -3.20 3.78
N THR A 234 -9.53 -2.29 4.67
CA THR A 234 -10.32 -1.87 5.84
C THR A 234 -10.77 -0.42 5.78
N MET A 235 -10.29 0.37 4.81
CA MET A 235 -10.64 1.78 4.65
C MET A 235 -10.71 2.20 3.18
N LYS A 236 -11.25 3.39 2.91
CA LYS A 236 -11.28 3.96 1.56
C LYS A 236 -9.86 4.13 1.00
N TRP A 237 -9.70 3.81 -0.29
CA TRP A 237 -8.40 3.84 -0.98
C TRP A 237 -7.69 5.20 -0.86
N GLN A 238 -8.42 6.33 -0.86
CA GLN A 238 -7.81 7.65 -0.69
C GLN A 238 -7.09 7.80 0.65
N ARG A 239 -7.71 7.32 1.74
CA ARG A 239 -7.12 7.36 3.09
C ARG A 239 -5.93 6.41 3.18
N ALA A 240 -6.04 5.24 2.55
CA ALA A 240 -4.96 4.28 2.47
C ALA A 240 -3.72 4.86 1.76
N ILE A 241 -3.91 5.54 0.62
CA ILE A 241 -2.83 6.24 -0.10
C ILE A 241 -2.21 7.32 0.78
N PHE A 242 -3.03 8.15 1.42
CA PHE A 242 -2.54 9.22 2.30
C PHE A 242 -1.64 8.65 3.42
N ILE A 243 -2.14 7.66 4.17
CA ILE A 243 -1.40 7.06 5.29
C ILE A 243 -0.12 6.39 4.82
N SER A 244 -0.17 5.58 3.76
CA SER A 244 1.02 4.92 3.21
C SER A 244 2.05 5.94 2.72
N SER A 245 1.63 7.02 2.07
CA SER A 245 2.52 8.08 1.56
C SER A 245 3.17 8.89 2.68
N VAL A 246 2.44 9.15 3.78
CA VAL A 246 3.00 9.80 4.97
C VAL A 246 4.06 8.91 5.61
N ILE A 247 3.78 7.62 5.77
CA ILE A 247 4.73 6.67 6.36
C ILE A 247 5.97 6.50 5.47
N PHE A 248 5.78 6.41 4.15
CA PHE A 248 6.87 6.39 3.16
C PHE A 248 7.78 7.61 3.29
N SER A 249 7.19 8.81 3.31
CA SER A 249 7.94 10.07 3.47
C SER A 249 8.68 10.13 4.81
N ALA A 250 8.02 9.75 5.91
CA ALA A 250 8.62 9.77 7.23
C ALA A 250 9.79 8.78 7.39
N ALA A 251 9.73 7.62 6.73
CA ALA A 251 10.78 6.61 6.79
C ALA A 251 12.12 7.07 6.19
N HIS A 252 12.13 8.12 5.37
CA HIS A 252 13.36 8.68 4.80
C HIS A 252 14.10 9.61 5.76
N PHE A 253 13.51 9.98 6.90
CA PHE A 253 14.09 10.89 7.90
C PHE A 253 14.66 12.21 7.33
N SER A 254 14.12 12.66 6.19
CA SER A 254 14.53 13.89 5.51
C SER A 254 13.44 14.94 5.63
N SER A 255 13.66 15.94 6.49
CA SER A 255 12.73 17.07 6.63
C SER A 255 12.61 17.86 5.32
N GLU A 256 13.72 18.03 4.61
CA GLU A 256 13.79 18.83 3.39
C GLU A 256 13.00 18.21 2.23
N ASN A 257 13.12 16.90 2.03
CA ASN A 257 12.48 16.20 0.91
C ASN A 257 11.11 15.62 1.28
N SER A 258 10.67 15.78 2.52
CA SER A 258 9.45 15.16 3.06
C SER A 258 8.21 15.41 2.19
N LEU A 259 7.97 16.65 1.76
CA LEU A 259 6.84 17.02 0.91
C LEU A 259 6.92 16.35 -0.47
N GLN A 260 8.10 16.37 -1.10
CA GLN A 260 8.33 15.76 -2.40
C GLN A 260 8.15 14.24 -2.34
N LEU A 261 8.70 13.59 -1.31
CA LEU A 261 8.53 12.16 -1.04
C LEU A 261 7.07 11.79 -0.80
N PHE A 262 6.32 12.63 -0.08
CA PHE A 262 4.88 12.41 0.13
C PHE A 262 4.10 12.46 -1.20
N ILE A 263 4.45 13.41 -2.08
CA ILE A 263 3.84 13.56 -3.40
C ILE A 263 4.14 12.35 -4.29
N ILE A 264 5.41 11.92 -4.36
CA ILE A 264 5.83 10.69 -5.05
C ILE A 264 5.05 9.50 -4.47
N GLY A 265 4.99 9.42 -3.13
CA GLY A 265 4.13 8.56 -2.33
C GLY A 265 2.74 8.39 -2.93
N CYS A 266 2.05 9.51 -3.09
CA CYS A 266 0.67 9.59 -3.54
C CYS A 266 0.52 9.12 -4.99
N VAL A 267 1.39 9.55 -5.90
CA VAL A 267 1.31 9.17 -7.33
C VAL A 267 1.52 7.67 -7.50
N LEU A 268 2.54 7.11 -6.85
CA LEU A 268 2.83 5.67 -6.87
C LEU A 268 1.68 4.85 -6.25
N GLY A 269 1.09 5.35 -5.16
CA GLY A 269 -0.08 4.73 -4.52
C GLY A 269 -1.33 4.77 -5.40
N CYS A 270 -1.58 5.90 -6.08
CA CYS A 270 -2.66 6.06 -7.05
C CYS A 270 -2.50 5.09 -8.22
N SER A 271 -1.28 4.96 -8.75
CA SER A 271 -0.99 4.03 -9.85
C SER A 271 -1.23 2.59 -9.43
N TYR A 272 -0.78 2.18 -8.24
CA TYR A 272 -1.03 0.83 -7.73
C TYR A 272 -2.51 0.58 -7.48
N CYS A 273 -3.23 1.55 -6.89
CA CYS A 273 -4.66 1.42 -6.68
C CYS A 273 -5.40 1.28 -8.01
N TRP A 274 -5.09 2.08 -9.01
CA TRP A 274 -5.74 2.00 -10.32
C TRP A 274 -5.40 0.71 -11.07
N THR A 275 -4.12 0.33 -11.11
CA THR A 275 -3.68 -0.79 -11.95
C THR A 275 -3.86 -2.14 -11.26
N GLY A 276 -3.78 -2.22 -9.94
CA GLY A 276 -3.68 -3.48 -9.21
C GLY A 276 -2.41 -4.28 -9.55
N ASN A 277 -1.41 -3.64 -10.17
CA ASN A 277 -0.15 -4.25 -10.58
C ASN A 277 1.02 -3.48 -9.95
N LEU A 278 1.76 -4.15 -9.07
CA LEU A 278 2.87 -3.52 -8.34
C LEU A 278 3.99 -3.05 -9.30
N ASN A 279 4.15 -3.74 -10.43
CA ASN A 279 5.13 -3.37 -11.46
C ASN A 279 4.88 -1.97 -12.02
N SER A 280 3.65 -1.45 -11.95
CA SER A 280 3.36 -0.09 -12.41
C SER A 280 4.05 0.95 -11.51
N SER A 281 3.92 0.80 -10.20
CA SER A 281 4.57 1.70 -9.25
C SER A 281 6.09 1.51 -9.24
N ILE A 282 6.58 0.26 -9.34
CA ILE A 282 8.02 -0.01 -9.46
C ILE A 282 8.58 0.72 -10.68
N LEU A 283 7.94 0.61 -11.84
CA LEU A 283 8.41 1.25 -13.07
C LEU A 283 8.44 2.79 -12.95
N ILE A 284 7.37 3.41 -12.44
CA ILE A 284 7.34 4.87 -12.27
C ILE A 284 8.45 5.32 -11.31
N HIS A 285 8.63 4.60 -10.19
CA HIS A 285 9.63 4.92 -9.18
C HIS A 285 11.05 4.76 -9.74
N SER A 286 11.34 3.64 -10.41
CA SER A 286 12.62 3.40 -11.09
C SER A 286 12.97 4.50 -12.10
N LEU A 287 12.00 4.94 -12.91
CA LEU A 287 12.21 6.02 -13.88
C LEU A 287 12.45 7.37 -13.20
N TYR A 288 11.75 7.65 -12.10
CA TYR A 288 11.98 8.85 -11.31
C TYR A 288 13.38 8.89 -10.68
N ASN A 289 13.83 7.76 -10.11
CA ASN A 289 15.17 7.64 -9.55
C ASN A 289 16.23 7.72 -10.64
N ALA A 290 16.01 7.10 -11.81
CA ALA A 290 16.93 7.19 -12.95
C ALA A 290 17.07 8.63 -13.46
N MET A 291 15.96 9.39 -13.54
CA MET A 291 15.99 10.81 -13.88
C MET A 291 16.80 11.61 -12.86
N THR A 292 16.56 11.39 -11.56
CA THR A 292 17.28 12.09 -10.48
C THR A 292 18.77 11.78 -10.51
N LEU A 293 19.13 10.51 -10.76
CA LEU A 293 20.52 10.07 -10.88
C LEU A 293 21.20 10.71 -12.10
N LEU A 294 20.51 10.79 -13.24
CA LEU A 294 20.99 11.45 -14.44
C LEU A 294 21.21 12.95 -14.22
N LEU A 295 20.27 13.64 -13.56
CA LEU A 295 20.41 15.05 -13.22
C LEU A 295 21.61 15.29 -12.30
N THR A 296 21.82 14.43 -11.31
CA THR A 296 22.99 14.50 -10.40
C THR A 296 24.31 14.29 -11.16
N PHE A 297 24.32 13.42 -12.16
CA PHE A 297 25.49 13.19 -13.01
C PHE A 297 25.83 14.39 -13.91
N LEU A 298 24.81 15.16 -14.34
CA LEU A 298 24.95 16.29 -15.26
C LEU A 298 25.14 17.65 -14.58
N SER A 299 24.67 17.82 -13.34
CA SER A 299 25.01 18.96 -12.47
C SER A 299 26.48 18.93 -12.11
#